data_AF-D7IES5-F1
#
_entry.id   AF-D7IES5-F1
#
_cell.length_a   1.000
_cell.length_b   1.000
_cell.length_c   1.000
_cell.angle_alpha   90.00
_cell.angle_beta   90.00
_cell.angle_gamma   90.00
#
_symmetry.space_group_name_H-M   'P 1'
#
loop_
_entity.id
_entity.type
_entity.pdbx_description
1 polymer ?
#
loop_
_entity_poly.entity_id
_entity_poly.type
_entity_poly.pdbx_seq_one_letter_code
_entity_poly.pdbx_strand_id
1 'polypeptide(L)'
;MTNIKDKPGGRPAKKRIEKQQRVVSTKLTELQYYAIRKRAGEAGLRVSEYVRQAVVSAEVIPRLNRQDADTIRKLAGEANNINQLAHRANAGGFALVAVELVKLKNRIVEIINQLSDDWKNKKGSGFKGCVNYVLGKEQAALLHADGVLTESQGDIIRSFCMQTGMNPDLKKPVGHIALSYSAVDAPKLTDEKMIQLAQEYMREMKITDTQYIIVRHQDREHPHVHIVFNRIDNSGKTISDRNDMYRNEQVCKKLKAKHGLYFAGGKEQVKQHRLKEPDKSKYEIYNAVKNEIGKSKNWQQLQERLAEKGITILFKYKGQEIQGVSFSKGEYTFKGSEIDRNFSFSKLDKCFGDVGQAIVGSNKQTVTAPIQKSVSAPDKANNSFIAGLDGLFSGLSAPADEIPDDSFLRKKKKKKKQLKL
;
A
#
# COMPACT_ATOMS: atom_id res chain seq x y z
N MET A 1 -50.76 -31.22 16.57
CA MET A 1 -49.61 -30.40 16.11
C MET A 1 -50.15 -29.34 15.18
N THR A 2 -50.11 -28.07 15.60
CA THR A 2 -50.64 -26.93 14.87
C THR A 2 -49.73 -26.58 13.69
N ASN A 3 -50.27 -26.71 12.47
CA ASN A 3 -49.62 -26.29 11.23
C ASN A 3 -49.67 -24.76 11.12
N ILE A 4 -48.50 -24.10 11.18
CA ILE A 4 -48.37 -22.67 10.86
C ILE A 4 -48.29 -22.55 9.34
N LYS A 5 -49.34 -22.00 8.73
CA LYS A 5 -49.34 -21.59 7.32
C LYS A 5 -48.70 -20.20 7.21
N ASP A 6 -47.54 -20.11 6.57
CA ASP A 6 -46.98 -18.83 6.13
C ASP A 6 -47.83 -18.24 5.00
N LYS A 7 -48.24 -16.98 5.14
CA LYS A 7 -49.00 -16.24 4.11
C LYS A 7 -48.04 -15.61 3.08
N PRO A 8 -48.27 -15.76 1.76
CA PRO A 8 -47.46 -15.09 0.75
C PRO A 8 -48.03 -13.71 0.40
N GLY A 9 -47.14 -12.76 0.08
CA GLY A 9 -47.49 -11.59 -0.73
C GLY A 9 -47.26 -10.21 -0.10
N GLY A 10 -46.01 -9.75 -0.08
CA GLY A 10 -45.69 -8.33 0.13
C GLY A 10 -44.50 -7.92 -0.74
N ARG A 11 -44.53 -6.70 -1.31
CA ARG A 11 -43.42 -6.16 -2.12
C ARG A 11 -42.13 -6.21 -1.28
N PRO A 12 -41.02 -6.79 -1.79
CA PRO A 12 -39.80 -6.94 -1.03
C PRO A 12 -39.32 -5.60 -0.49
N ALA A 13 -38.93 -5.58 0.79
CA ALA A 13 -38.45 -4.38 1.44
C ALA A 13 -37.18 -3.88 0.72
N LYS A 14 -37.17 -2.60 0.34
CA LYS A 14 -35.96 -1.96 -0.23
C LYS A 14 -34.77 -2.19 0.70
N LYS A 15 -33.61 -2.53 0.11
CA LYS A 15 -32.37 -2.71 0.86
C LYS A 15 -32.03 -1.39 1.58
N ARG A 16 -31.31 -1.48 2.71
CA ARG A 16 -30.98 -0.31 3.54
C ARG A 16 -30.29 0.83 2.76
N ILE A 17 -29.56 0.48 1.70
CA ILE A 17 -28.82 1.39 0.80
C ILE A 17 -29.76 2.13 -0.17
N GLU A 18 -30.94 1.58 -0.48
CA GLU A 18 -31.93 2.16 -1.40
C GLU A 18 -33.02 2.99 -0.67
N LYS A 19 -33.00 3.00 0.66
CA LYS A 19 -33.96 3.75 1.48
C LYS A 19 -33.48 5.19 1.67
N GLN A 20 -34.29 6.15 1.23
CA GLN A 20 -34.10 7.58 1.51
C GLN A 20 -34.48 7.86 2.97
N GLN A 21 -33.49 7.92 3.86
CA GLN A 21 -33.71 8.05 5.33
C GLN A 21 -33.38 9.43 5.89
N ARG A 22 -32.74 10.32 5.11
CA ARG A 22 -32.23 11.61 5.56
C ARG A 22 -32.79 12.72 4.67
N VAL A 23 -33.15 13.84 5.30
CA VAL A 23 -33.62 15.05 4.62
C VAL A 23 -32.55 16.11 4.72
N VAL A 24 -32.14 16.67 3.58
CA VAL A 24 -31.30 17.87 3.51
C VAL A 24 -32.23 19.00 3.07
N SER A 25 -32.50 19.96 3.95
CA SER A 25 -33.39 21.08 3.68
C SER A 25 -32.59 22.35 3.39
N THR A 26 -33.09 23.16 2.45
CA THR A 26 -32.57 24.50 2.16
C THR A 26 -33.74 25.46 1.97
N LYS A 27 -33.56 26.72 2.37
CA LYS A 27 -34.55 27.77 2.14
C LYS A 27 -34.21 28.45 0.82
N LEU A 28 -35.19 28.51 -0.07
CA LEU A 28 -35.06 29.14 -1.38
C LEU A 28 -35.86 30.44 -1.39
N THR A 29 -35.40 31.41 -2.15
CA THR A 29 -36.25 32.55 -2.53
C THR A 29 -37.28 32.12 -3.57
N GLU A 30 -38.36 32.88 -3.74
CA GLU A 30 -39.42 32.61 -4.74
C GLU A 30 -38.86 32.43 -6.15
N LEU A 31 -37.92 33.30 -6.56
CA LEU A 31 -37.28 33.21 -7.88
C LEU A 31 -36.44 31.94 -8.04
N GLN A 32 -35.70 31.53 -7.01
CA GLN A 32 -34.90 30.31 -7.03
C GLN A 32 -35.78 29.08 -7.13
N TYR A 33 -36.90 29.05 -6.39
CA TYR A 33 -37.87 27.97 -6.43
C TYR A 33 -38.51 27.84 -7.81
N TYR A 34 -38.95 28.96 -8.41
CA TYR A 34 -39.52 28.98 -9.75
C TYR A 34 -38.52 28.50 -10.81
N ALA A 35 -37.27 28.96 -10.75
CA ALA A 35 -36.22 28.54 -11.69
C ALA A 35 -35.95 27.02 -11.61
N ILE A 36 -35.89 26.46 -10.40
CA ILE A 36 -35.73 25.02 -10.20
C ILE A 36 -36.94 24.26 -10.73
N ARG A 37 -38.16 24.75 -10.47
CA ARG A 37 -39.40 24.13 -10.96
C ARG A 37 -39.47 24.11 -12.48
N LYS A 38 -39.08 25.21 -13.15
CA LYS A 38 -39.05 25.30 -14.61
C LYS A 38 -38.05 24.30 -15.21
N ARG A 39 -36.80 24.28 -14.72
CA ARG A 39 -35.75 23.36 -15.19
C ARG A 39 -36.10 21.90 -14.94
N ALA A 40 -36.74 21.60 -13.80
CA ALA A 40 -37.24 20.26 -13.53
C ALA A 40 -38.31 19.85 -14.55
N GLY A 41 -39.24 20.75 -14.88
CA GLY A 41 -40.26 20.52 -15.91
C GLY A 41 -39.68 20.32 -17.31
N GLU A 42 -38.71 21.13 -17.71
CA GLU A 42 -37.98 21.00 -18.99
C GLU A 42 -37.21 19.67 -19.07
N ALA A 43 -36.67 19.19 -17.96
CA ALA A 43 -36.01 17.89 -17.86
C ALA A 43 -37.00 16.71 -17.75
N GLY A 44 -38.31 16.96 -17.72
CA GLY A 44 -39.33 15.91 -17.52
C GLY A 44 -39.30 15.26 -16.13
N LEU A 45 -38.69 15.90 -15.14
CA LEU A 45 -38.50 15.36 -13.80
C LEU A 45 -39.37 16.07 -12.75
N ARG A 46 -39.73 15.34 -11.70
CA ARG A 46 -40.31 15.97 -10.50
C ARG A 46 -39.25 16.82 -9.81
N VAL A 47 -39.64 17.97 -9.28
CA VAL A 47 -38.72 18.93 -8.60
C VAL A 47 -37.81 18.24 -7.59
N SER A 48 -38.34 17.33 -6.78
CA SER A 48 -37.55 16.60 -5.79
C SER A 48 -36.48 15.69 -6.42
N GLU A 49 -36.79 15.07 -7.57
CA GLU A 49 -35.85 14.20 -8.28
C GLU A 49 -34.78 15.02 -8.98
N TYR A 50 -35.20 16.11 -9.64
CA TYR A 50 -34.29 17.07 -10.24
C TYR A 50 -33.29 17.65 -9.22
N VAL A 51 -33.78 18.11 -8.07
CA VAL A 51 -32.90 18.64 -7.01
C VAL A 51 -31.98 17.56 -6.44
N ARG A 52 -32.46 16.32 -6.27
CA ARG A 52 -31.62 15.20 -5.83
C ARG A 52 -30.47 14.95 -6.81
N GLN A 53 -30.78 14.82 -8.10
CA GLN A 53 -29.77 14.63 -9.13
C GLN A 53 -28.83 15.82 -9.19
N ALA A 54 -29.35 17.04 -9.18
CA ALA A 54 -28.54 18.26 -9.21
C ALA A 54 -27.60 18.37 -8.00
N VAL A 55 -28.02 18.04 -6.78
CA VAL A 55 -27.18 18.10 -5.58
C VAL A 55 -26.10 17.00 -5.58
N VAL A 56 -26.41 15.82 -6.10
CA VAL A 56 -25.46 14.70 -6.18
C VAL A 56 -24.45 14.91 -7.31
N SER A 57 -24.88 15.52 -8.41
CA SER A 57 -24.06 15.75 -9.61
C SER A 57 -23.38 17.12 -9.66
N ALA A 58 -23.71 18.04 -8.76
CA ALA A 58 -23.11 19.37 -8.73
C ALA A 58 -21.62 19.28 -8.40
N GLU A 59 -20.78 19.78 -9.32
CA GLU A 59 -19.36 19.97 -9.07
C GLU A 59 -19.19 21.23 -8.19
N VAL A 60 -18.82 21.02 -6.92
CA VAL A 60 -18.54 22.14 -6.01
C VAL A 60 -17.13 22.65 -6.28
N ILE A 61 -17.03 23.72 -7.08
CA ILE A 61 -15.77 24.40 -7.34
C ILE A 61 -15.36 25.18 -6.08
N PRO A 62 -14.27 24.82 -5.38
CA PRO A 62 -13.78 25.62 -4.27
C PRO A 62 -13.40 27.01 -4.79
N ARG A 63 -13.76 28.06 -4.04
CA ARG A 63 -13.38 29.43 -4.41
C ARG A 63 -11.86 29.53 -4.44
N LEU A 64 -11.36 30.12 -5.53
CA LEU A 64 -9.94 30.42 -5.74
C LEU A 64 -9.31 31.02 -4.48
N ASN A 65 -8.13 30.51 -4.10
CA ASN A 65 -7.33 31.15 -3.07
C ASN A 65 -6.99 32.60 -3.51
N ARG A 66 -6.84 33.54 -2.57
CA ARG A 66 -6.54 34.96 -2.89
C ARG A 66 -5.30 35.10 -3.78
N GLN A 67 -4.30 34.24 -3.56
CA GLN A 67 -3.08 34.19 -4.37
C GLN A 67 -3.36 33.77 -5.81
N ASP A 68 -4.19 32.74 -6.04
CA ASP A 68 -4.57 32.31 -7.39
C ASP A 68 -5.39 33.39 -8.10
N ALA A 69 -6.27 34.08 -7.35
CA ALA A 69 -7.11 35.13 -7.92
C ALA A 69 -6.27 36.34 -8.39
N ASP A 70 -5.22 36.67 -7.64
CA ASP A 70 -4.26 37.72 -8.02
C ASP A 70 -3.40 37.30 -9.21
N THR A 71 -3.00 36.03 -9.31
CA THR A 71 -2.25 35.51 -10.46
C THR A 71 -3.11 35.42 -11.72
N ILE A 72 -4.38 35.02 -11.63
CA ILE A 72 -5.33 35.09 -12.75
C ILE A 72 -5.53 36.53 -13.21
N ARG A 73 -5.62 37.49 -12.28
CA ARG A 73 -5.73 38.91 -12.63
C ARG A 73 -4.50 39.41 -13.39
N LYS A 74 -3.29 38.98 -12.99
CA LYS A 74 -2.04 39.28 -13.72
C LYS A 74 -2.05 38.67 -15.13
N LEU A 75 -2.48 37.41 -15.26
CA LEU A 75 -2.57 36.73 -16.56
C LEU A 75 -3.56 37.42 -17.51
N ALA A 76 -4.72 37.83 -16.98
CA ALA A 76 -5.70 38.61 -17.74
C ALA A 76 -5.14 39.98 -18.17
N GLY A 77 -4.29 40.61 -17.34
CA GLY A 77 -3.58 41.82 -17.70
C GLY A 77 -2.66 41.67 -18.91
N GLU A 78 -2.04 40.50 -19.10
CA GLU A 78 -1.19 40.23 -20.27
C GLU A 78 -1.98 40.15 -21.59
N ALA A 79 -3.29 39.86 -21.56
CA ALA A 79 -4.13 39.88 -22.76
C ALA A 79 -4.21 41.29 -23.38
N ASN A 80 -4.21 42.33 -22.55
CA ASN A 80 -4.15 43.72 -23.03
C ASN A 80 -2.81 44.01 -23.71
N ASN A 81 -1.71 43.45 -23.21
CA ASN A 81 -0.38 43.59 -23.82
C ASN A 81 -0.29 42.86 -25.16
N ILE A 82 -0.92 41.67 -25.29
CA ILE A 82 -1.05 40.95 -26.56
C ILE A 82 -1.81 41.80 -27.58
N ASN A 83 -2.95 42.38 -27.21
CA ASN A 83 -3.75 43.21 -28.11
C ASN A 83 -2.98 44.45 -28.59
N GLN A 84 -2.22 45.11 -27.71
CA GLN A 84 -1.38 46.26 -28.11
C GLN A 84 -0.25 45.86 -29.07
N LEU A 85 0.36 44.69 -28.87
CA LEU A 85 1.35 44.15 -29.80
C LEU A 85 0.72 43.79 -31.15
N ALA A 86 -0.48 43.23 -31.15
CA ALA A 86 -1.21 42.90 -32.38
C ALA A 86 -1.53 44.16 -33.21
N HIS A 87 -2.02 45.24 -32.56
CA HIS A 87 -2.26 46.50 -33.24
C HIS A 87 -0.98 47.12 -33.82
N ARG A 88 0.14 47.08 -33.07
CA ARG A 88 1.43 47.58 -33.57
C ARG A 88 2.01 46.71 -34.68
N ALA A 89 1.83 45.39 -34.62
CA ALA A 89 2.24 44.48 -35.69
C ALA A 89 1.49 44.77 -36.99
N ASN A 90 0.19 45.05 -36.90
CA ASN A 90 -0.64 45.41 -38.05
C ASN A 90 -0.28 46.78 -38.64
N ALA A 91 0.19 47.72 -37.82
CA ALA A 91 0.58 49.06 -38.27
C ALA A 91 2.03 49.14 -38.80
N GLY A 92 2.97 48.41 -38.21
CA GLY A 92 4.42 48.53 -38.48
C GLY A 92 5.11 47.26 -38.97
N GLY A 93 4.38 46.14 -39.11
CA GLY A 93 4.91 44.85 -39.52
C GLY A 93 5.45 43.99 -38.36
N PHE A 94 5.48 42.67 -38.58
CA PHE A 94 5.79 41.67 -37.54
C PHE A 94 7.23 41.72 -37.02
N ALA A 95 8.19 42.21 -37.82
CA ALA A 95 9.60 42.27 -37.42
C ALA A 95 9.84 43.22 -36.23
N LEU A 96 9.08 44.31 -36.14
CA LEU A 96 9.23 45.32 -35.08
C LEU A 96 8.74 44.83 -33.71
N VAL A 97 7.81 43.88 -33.68
CA VAL A 97 7.20 43.36 -32.44
C VAL A 97 7.78 42.01 -32.00
N ALA A 98 8.61 41.36 -32.82
CA ALA A 98 9.07 40.00 -32.61
C ALA A 98 9.79 39.79 -31.26
N VAL A 99 10.69 40.71 -30.90
CA VAL A 99 11.44 40.65 -29.63
C VAL A 99 10.50 40.82 -28.42
N GLU A 100 9.52 41.72 -28.52
CA GLU A 100 8.57 41.98 -27.45
C GLU A 100 7.55 40.84 -27.28
N LEU A 101 7.16 40.20 -28.38
CA LEU A 101 6.35 38.98 -28.39
C LEU A 101 7.02 37.82 -27.66
N VAL A 102 8.32 37.61 -27.89
CA VAL A 102 9.08 36.57 -27.17
C VAL A 102 9.18 36.88 -25.67
N LYS A 103 9.41 38.15 -25.31
CA LYS A 103 9.42 38.59 -23.90
C LYS A 103 8.04 38.43 -23.23
N LEU A 104 6.97 38.70 -23.97
CA LEU A 104 5.59 38.53 -23.48
C LEU A 104 5.24 37.06 -23.32
N LYS A 105 5.60 36.21 -24.29
CA LYS A 105 5.45 34.75 -24.21
C LYS A 105 6.11 34.21 -22.94
N ASN A 106 7.35 34.60 -22.67
CA ASN A 106 8.08 34.12 -21.49
C ASN A 106 7.42 34.58 -20.18
N ARG A 107 6.93 35.83 -20.11
CA ARG A 107 6.18 36.35 -18.95
C ARG A 107 4.84 35.62 -18.74
N ILE A 108 4.10 35.35 -19.81
CA ILE A 108 2.86 34.57 -19.74
C ILE A 108 3.13 33.16 -19.22
N VAL A 109 4.18 32.49 -19.72
CA VAL A 109 4.60 31.16 -19.23
C VAL A 109 4.98 31.22 -17.75
N GLU A 110 5.68 32.26 -17.31
CA GLU A 110 6.06 32.46 -15.91
C GLU A 110 4.84 32.69 -15.00
N ILE A 111 3.87 33.51 -15.41
CA ILE A 111 2.61 33.74 -14.68
C ILE A 111 1.76 32.47 -14.64
N ILE A 112 1.70 31.71 -15.74
CA ILE A 112 1.01 30.41 -15.79
C ILE A 112 1.66 29.42 -14.82
N ASN A 113 2.99 29.43 -14.70
CA ASN A 113 3.72 28.58 -13.77
C ASN A 113 3.59 29.04 -12.30
N GLN A 114 3.17 30.29 -12.05
CA GLN A 114 2.88 30.84 -10.71
C GLN A 114 1.46 30.56 -10.23
N LEU A 115 0.52 30.20 -11.11
CA LEU A 115 -0.79 29.70 -10.69
C LEU A 115 -0.54 28.40 -9.94
N SER A 116 -0.99 28.32 -8.68
CA SER A 116 -0.70 27.18 -7.82
C SER A 116 -1.05 25.89 -8.56
N ASP A 117 -0.07 25.01 -8.67
CA ASP A 117 -0.20 23.69 -9.28
C ASP A 117 -1.16 22.78 -8.46
N ASP A 118 -2.12 23.26 -7.67
CA ASP A 118 -2.85 22.42 -6.71
C ASP A 118 -3.66 21.27 -7.35
N TRP A 119 -3.97 21.35 -8.65
CA TRP A 119 -4.52 20.21 -9.40
C TRP A 119 -3.46 19.36 -10.14
N LYS A 120 -2.23 19.87 -10.31
CA LYS A 120 -1.09 19.18 -10.93
C LYS A 120 -0.08 18.59 -9.92
N ASN A 121 0.03 19.17 -8.72
CA ASN A 121 0.98 18.93 -7.64
C ASN A 121 0.30 18.51 -6.33
N LYS A 122 -0.60 17.53 -6.37
CA LYS A 122 -0.42 16.43 -5.40
C LYS A 122 0.78 15.59 -5.84
N LYS A 123 1.98 16.15 -5.76
CA LYS A 123 3.23 15.38 -5.79
C LYS A 123 3.35 14.70 -4.43
N GLY A 124 2.65 13.58 -4.31
CA GLY A 124 2.62 12.74 -3.11
C GLY A 124 1.38 11.85 -3.03
N SER A 125 1.56 10.55 -3.30
CA SER A 125 0.65 9.45 -2.89
C SER A 125 -0.83 9.45 -3.34
N GLY A 126 -1.20 10.17 -4.40
CA GLY A 126 -2.57 10.18 -4.96
C GLY A 126 -2.77 9.25 -6.17
N PHE A 127 -4.03 9.00 -6.55
CA PHE A 127 -4.38 8.09 -7.66
C PHE A 127 -3.76 8.50 -9.00
N LYS A 128 -3.62 9.80 -9.29
CA LYS A 128 -2.95 10.29 -10.51
C LYS A 128 -1.54 9.71 -10.68
N GLY A 129 -0.72 9.77 -9.63
CA GLY A 129 0.64 9.24 -9.67
C GLY A 129 0.68 7.73 -9.81
N CYS A 130 -0.17 7.03 -9.05
CA CYS A 130 -0.23 5.57 -9.08
C CYS A 130 -0.74 5.03 -10.43
N VAL A 131 -1.84 5.58 -10.96
CA VAL A 131 -2.43 5.17 -12.24
C VAL A 131 -1.49 5.48 -13.40
N ASN A 132 -0.87 6.66 -13.44
CA ASN A 132 0.12 6.99 -14.49
C ASN A 132 1.34 6.06 -14.42
N TYR A 133 1.80 5.70 -13.22
CA TYR A 133 2.91 4.77 -13.06
C TYR A 133 2.55 3.37 -13.57
N VAL A 134 1.35 2.88 -13.27
CA VAL A 134 0.92 1.53 -13.63
C VAL A 134 0.48 1.44 -15.10
N LEU A 135 -0.24 2.41 -15.66
CA LEU A 135 -0.72 2.36 -17.05
C LEU A 135 0.23 3.05 -18.06
N GLY A 136 1.24 3.78 -17.59
CA GLY A 136 2.14 4.54 -18.45
C GLY A 136 3.35 3.76 -19.00
N LYS A 137 3.48 2.47 -18.71
CA LYS A 137 4.53 1.62 -19.29
C LYS A 137 4.09 1.09 -20.64
N GLU A 138 5.01 1.02 -21.61
CA GLU A 138 4.70 0.53 -22.98
C GLU A 138 4.07 -0.87 -23.01
N GLN A 139 4.48 -1.75 -22.09
CA GLN A 139 3.99 -3.13 -22.00
C GLN A 139 2.89 -3.32 -20.94
N ALA A 140 2.24 -2.24 -20.51
CA ALA A 140 1.12 -2.32 -19.57
C ALA A 140 -0.18 -2.70 -20.30
N ALA A 141 -0.90 -3.68 -19.76
CA ALA A 141 -2.23 -4.06 -20.24
C ALA A 141 -3.24 -3.98 -19.09
N LEU A 142 -4.31 -3.18 -19.26
CA LEU A 142 -5.44 -3.15 -18.33
C LEU A 142 -6.26 -4.43 -18.51
N LEU A 143 -6.19 -5.34 -17.54
CA LEU A 143 -6.87 -6.63 -17.59
C LEU A 143 -8.31 -6.56 -17.08
N HIS A 144 -8.55 -5.76 -16.03
CA HIS A 144 -9.86 -5.66 -15.41
C HIS A 144 -10.04 -4.33 -14.69
N ALA A 145 -11.29 -3.87 -14.59
CA ALA A 145 -11.70 -2.68 -13.88
C ALA A 145 -13.08 -2.89 -13.24
N ASP A 146 -13.27 -2.39 -12.02
CA ASP A 146 -14.54 -2.42 -11.30
C ASP A 146 -14.79 -1.06 -10.64
N GLY A 147 -16.00 -0.52 -10.83
CA GLY A 147 -16.42 0.76 -10.26
C GLY A 147 -15.72 2.00 -10.84
N VAL A 148 -14.93 1.87 -11.91
CA VAL A 148 -14.23 2.99 -12.57
C VAL A 148 -14.55 3.07 -14.06
N LEU A 149 -14.57 4.29 -14.59
CA LEU A 149 -14.63 4.59 -16.02
C LEU A 149 -13.27 4.30 -16.67
N THR A 150 -13.26 3.76 -17.90
CA THR A 150 -12.05 3.19 -18.55
C THR A 150 -11.76 3.77 -19.94
N GLU A 151 -12.51 4.78 -20.37
CA GLU A 151 -12.42 5.44 -21.66
C GLU A 151 -11.08 6.17 -21.85
N SER A 152 -10.48 6.64 -20.75
CA SER A 152 -9.14 7.21 -20.73
C SER A 152 -8.46 7.01 -19.38
N GLN A 153 -7.13 7.15 -19.33
CA GLN A 153 -6.40 7.21 -18.05
C GLN A 153 -6.94 8.34 -17.14
N GLY A 154 -7.37 9.46 -17.75
CA GLY A 154 -8.01 10.56 -17.03
C GLY A 154 -9.32 10.16 -16.37
N ASP A 155 -10.15 9.35 -17.03
CA ASP A 155 -11.42 8.83 -16.50
C ASP A 155 -11.22 7.88 -15.32
N ILE A 156 -10.21 7.00 -15.41
CA ILE A 156 -9.83 6.11 -14.31
C ILE A 156 -9.41 6.93 -13.09
N ILE A 157 -8.54 7.92 -13.29
CA ILE A 157 -8.07 8.81 -12.21
C ILE A 157 -9.23 9.59 -11.59
N ARG A 158 -10.12 10.15 -12.42
CA ARG A 158 -11.31 10.86 -11.95
C ARG A 158 -12.21 9.95 -11.11
N SER A 159 -12.49 8.75 -11.59
CA SER A 159 -13.34 7.77 -10.90
C SER A 159 -12.82 7.45 -9.50
N PHE A 160 -11.52 7.14 -9.38
CA PHE A 160 -10.90 6.90 -8.08
C PHE A 160 -10.93 8.11 -7.17
N CYS A 161 -10.60 9.30 -7.70
CA CYS A 161 -10.60 10.54 -6.93
C CYS A 161 -12.00 10.89 -6.40
N MET A 162 -13.07 10.63 -7.15
CA MET A 162 -14.46 10.88 -6.71
C MET A 162 -14.80 10.13 -5.42
N GLN A 163 -14.46 8.84 -5.32
CA GLN A 163 -14.75 8.05 -4.12
C GLN A 163 -13.91 8.49 -2.90
N THR A 164 -12.77 9.16 -3.10
CA THR A 164 -12.00 9.70 -1.97
C THR A 164 -12.75 10.76 -1.16
N GLY A 165 -13.70 11.46 -1.79
CA GLY A 165 -14.54 12.46 -1.12
C GLY A 165 -15.49 11.87 -0.08
N MET A 166 -15.72 10.56 -0.07
CA MET A 166 -16.60 9.89 0.90
C MET A 166 -15.96 9.78 2.30
N ASN A 167 -14.64 9.92 2.41
CA ASN A 167 -13.92 9.93 3.67
C ASN A 167 -12.75 10.92 3.63
N PRO A 168 -13.00 12.21 3.86
CA PRO A 168 -11.99 13.27 3.75
C PRO A 168 -10.88 13.16 4.80
N ASP A 169 -11.10 12.44 5.89
CA ASP A 169 -10.11 12.27 6.98
C ASP A 169 -9.00 11.28 6.62
N LEU A 170 -9.21 10.43 5.61
CA LEU A 170 -8.22 9.44 5.19
C LEU A 170 -7.13 10.08 4.33
N LYS A 171 -5.96 10.32 4.94
CA LYS A 171 -4.80 10.94 4.28
C LYS A 171 -4.21 10.15 3.10
N LYS A 172 -4.38 8.82 3.09
CA LYS A 172 -3.79 7.91 2.08
C LYS A 172 -4.86 6.94 1.54
N PRO A 173 -5.67 7.37 0.57
CA PRO A 173 -6.76 6.56 0.04
C PRO A 173 -6.32 5.52 -0.99
N VAL A 174 -5.11 5.63 -1.54
CA VAL A 174 -4.61 4.71 -2.57
C VAL A 174 -4.14 3.41 -1.94
N GLY A 175 -4.70 2.30 -2.39
CA GLY A 175 -4.16 0.96 -2.20
C GLY A 175 -3.44 0.50 -3.47
N HIS A 176 -2.21 0.00 -3.34
CA HIS A 176 -1.44 -0.55 -4.46
C HIS A 176 -0.76 -1.84 -4.03
N ILE A 177 -0.98 -2.90 -4.81
CA ILE A 177 -0.41 -4.23 -4.56
C ILE A 177 0.19 -4.73 -5.86
N ALA A 178 1.37 -5.34 -5.79
CA ALA A 178 1.98 -6.05 -6.90
C ALA A 178 2.00 -7.55 -6.57
N LEU A 179 1.34 -8.36 -7.40
CA LEU A 179 1.40 -9.82 -7.31
C LEU A 179 2.37 -10.32 -8.37
N SER A 180 3.51 -10.86 -7.93
CA SER A 180 4.53 -11.43 -8.80
C SER A 180 4.48 -12.95 -8.74
N TYR A 181 4.60 -13.58 -9.91
CA TYR A 181 4.57 -15.02 -10.07
C TYR A 181 5.94 -15.56 -10.48
N SER A 182 6.18 -16.84 -10.20
CA SER A 182 7.41 -17.49 -10.67
C SER A 182 7.44 -17.54 -12.19
N ALA A 183 8.62 -17.37 -12.80
CA ALA A 183 8.79 -17.57 -14.24
C ALA A 183 8.42 -19.01 -14.66
N VAL A 184 8.56 -19.98 -13.76
CA VAL A 184 8.17 -21.39 -13.98
C VAL A 184 6.65 -21.53 -14.19
N ASP A 185 5.85 -20.66 -13.58
CA ASP A 185 4.40 -20.69 -13.73
C ASP A 185 3.91 -19.87 -14.93
N ALA A 186 4.80 -19.18 -15.67
CA ALA A 186 4.41 -18.35 -16.81
C ALA A 186 3.47 -19.06 -17.82
N PRO A 187 3.69 -20.34 -18.19
CA PRO A 187 2.78 -21.05 -19.09
C PRO A 187 1.36 -21.26 -18.55
N LYS A 188 1.17 -21.20 -17.22
CA LYS A 188 -0.12 -21.36 -16.55
C LYS A 188 -0.87 -20.04 -16.36
N LEU A 189 -0.24 -18.90 -16.65
CA LEU A 189 -0.74 -17.58 -16.29
C LEU A 189 -1.31 -16.83 -17.50
N THR A 190 -2.48 -17.26 -17.96
CA THR A 190 -3.29 -16.46 -18.90
C THR A 190 -3.83 -15.20 -18.22
N ASP A 191 -4.30 -14.22 -18.99
CA ASP A 191 -4.87 -12.99 -18.44
C ASP A 191 -6.09 -13.27 -17.56
N GLU A 192 -6.96 -14.18 -17.97
CA GLU A 192 -8.11 -14.62 -17.17
C GLU A 192 -7.65 -15.27 -15.86
N LYS A 193 -6.58 -16.06 -15.91
CA LYS A 193 -6.03 -16.70 -14.72
C LYS A 193 -5.43 -15.67 -13.77
N MET A 194 -4.73 -14.66 -14.29
CA MET A 194 -4.19 -13.55 -13.49
C MET A 194 -5.31 -12.72 -12.86
N ILE A 195 -6.38 -12.42 -13.58
CA ILE A 195 -7.58 -11.75 -13.03
C ILE A 195 -8.18 -12.59 -11.90
N GLN A 196 -8.37 -13.90 -12.12
CA GLN A 196 -8.92 -14.82 -11.13
C GLN A 196 -8.09 -14.83 -9.83
N LEU A 197 -6.77 -14.96 -9.96
CA LEU A 197 -5.84 -14.98 -8.83
C LEU A 197 -5.84 -13.65 -8.07
N ALA A 198 -5.86 -12.52 -8.79
CA ALA A 198 -5.90 -11.19 -8.20
C ALA A 198 -7.21 -10.93 -7.43
N GLN A 199 -8.36 -11.29 -8.00
CA GLN A 199 -9.65 -11.13 -7.33
C GLN A 199 -9.80 -12.05 -6.11
N GLU A 200 -9.28 -13.28 -6.19
CA GLU A 200 -9.29 -14.19 -5.05
C GLU A 200 -8.37 -13.69 -3.93
N TYR A 201 -7.18 -13.19 -4.28
CA TYR A 201 -6.28 -12.51 -3.35
C TYR A 201 -6.97 -11.34 -2.66
N MET A 202 -7.65 -10.46 -3.40
CA MET A 202 -8.36 -9.32 -2.84
C MET A 202 -9.44 -9.75 -1.83
N ARG A 203 -10.24 -10.78 -2.15
CA ARG A 203 -11.26 -11.31 -1.22
C ARG A 203 -10.65 -11.81 0.09
N GLU A 204 -9.57 -12.60 0.03
CA GLU A 204 -8.88 -13.12 1.21
C GLU A 204 -8.20 -11.99 2.02
N MET A 205 -7.73 -10.96 1.32
CA MET A 205 -7.23 -9.72 1.92
C MET A 205 -8.33 -8.79 2.43
N LYS A 206 -9.62 -9.14 2.28
CA LYS A 206 -10.78 -8.33 2.66
C LYS A 206 -10.78 -6.95 1.99
N ILE A 207 -10.25 -6.89 0.77
CA ILE A 207 -10.35 -5.76 -0.13
C ILE A 207 -11.56 -6.04 -1.01
N THR A 208 -12.72 -5.60 -0.56
CA THR A 208 -14.02 -5.90 -1.18
C THR A 208 -14.89 -4.65 -1.16
N ASP A 209 -15.89 -4.59 -2.05
CA ASP A 209 -16.84 -3.48 -2.12
C ASP A 209 -16.15 -2.11 -2.32
N THR A 210 -15.19 -2.06 -3.24
CA THR A 210 -14.44 -0.84 -3.56
C THR A 210 -14.03 -0.83 -5.02
N GLN A 211 -13.75 0.36 -5.56
CA GLN A 211 -13.17 0.54 -6.89
C GLN A 211 -11.79 -0.10 -6.99
N TYR A 212 -11.51 -0.76 -8.12
CA TYR A 212 -10.16 -1.24 -8.42
C TYR A 212 -9.91 -1.45 -9.91
N ILE A 213 -8.63 -1.50 -10.27
CA ILE A 213 -8.13 -1.96 -11.58
C ILE A 213 -7.06 -3.02 -11.39
N ILE A 214 -6.94 -3.94 -12.35
CA ILE A 214 -5.88 -4.93 -12.45
C ILE A 214 -5.12 -4.68 -13.75
N VAL A 215 -3.81 -4.46 -13.66
CA VAL A 215 -2.95 -4.16 -14.79
C VAL A 215 -1.78 -5.13 -14.83
N ARG A 216 -1.59 -5.80 -15.96
CA ARG A 216 -0.43 -6.67 -16.20
C ARG A 216 0.74 -5.84 -16.71
N HIS A 217 1.93 -6.12 -16.18
CA HIS A 217 3.20 -5.65 -16.75
C HIS A 217 3.99 -6.84 -17.29
N GLN A 218 4.69 -6.64 -18.41
CA GLN A 218 5.60 -7.64 -19.02
C GLN A 218 7.06 -7.18 -19.05
N ASP A 219 7.37 -6.08 -18.35
CA ASP A 219 8.69 -5.43 -18.36
C ASP A 219 9.80 -6.18 -17.58
N ARG A 220 9.49 -7.34 -16.99
CA ARG A 220 10.41 -8.10 -16.12
C ARG A 220 10.37 -9.60 -16.40
N GLU A 221 11.44 -10.28 -15.95
CA GLU A 221 11.61 -11.75 -16.01
C GLU A 221 10.44 -12.52 -15.37
N HIS A 222 9.78 -11.93 -14.36
CA HIS A 222 8.67 -12.53 -13.65
C HIS A 222 7.34 -11.91 -14.07
N PRO A 223 6.36 -12.72 -14.53
CA PRO A 223 5.01 -12.23 -14.80
C PRO A 223 4.41 -11.63 -13.53
N HIS A 224 3.81 -10.45 -13.65
CA HIS A 224 3.20 -9.79 -12.50
C HIS A 224 2.03 -8.89 -12.90
N VAL A 225 1.14 -8.70 -11.92
CA VAL A 225 0.03 -7.75 -12.03
C VAL A 225 0.09 -6.74 -10.90
N HIS A 226 -0.32 -5.52 -11.22
CA HIS A 226 -0.58 -4.44 -10.29
C HIS A 226 -2.08 -4.31 -10.05
N ILE A 227 -2.47 -4.31 -8.79
CA ILE A 227 -3.82 -4.00 -8.33
C ILE A 227 -3.77 -2.60 -7.74
N VAL A 228 -4.56 -1.69 -8.29
CA VAL A 228 -4.78 -0.36 -7.72
C VAL A 228 -6.23 -0.31 -7.26
N PHE A 229 -6.46 0.01 -5.99
CA PHE A 229 -7.80 0.02 -5.40
C PHE A 229 -8.00 1.20 -4.47
N ASN A 230 -9.26 1.52 -4.17
CA ASN A 230 -9.59 2.52 -3.17
C ASN A 230 -9.62 1.92 -1.76
N ARG A 231 -8.91 2.55 -0.83
CA ARG A 231 -9.00 2.20 0.59
C ARG A 231 -10.28 2.72 1.23
N ILE A 232 -11.12 3.42 0.49
CA ILE A 232 -12.46 3.81 0.87
C ILE A 232 -13.41 2.88 0.10
N ASP A 233 -14.23 2.14 0.83
CA ASP A 233 -15.23 1.26 0.25
C ASP A 233 -16.44 2.06 -0.27
N ASN A 234 -17.38 1.39 -0.94
CA ASN A 234 -18.56 2.01 -1.54
C ASN A 234 -19.55 2.55 -0.50
N SER A 235 -19.31 2.30 0.79
CA SER A 235 -20.06 2.88 1.91
C SER A 235 -19.35 4.09 2.54
N GLY A 236 -18.15 4.44 2.05
CA GLY A 236 -17.32 5.52 2.60
C GLY A 236 -16.44 5.09 3.77
N LYS A 237 -16.37 3.80 4.10
CA LYS A 237 -15.58 3.30 5.23
C LYS A 237 -14.18 2.92 4.77
N THR A 238 -13.20 3.12 5.66
CA THR A 238 -11.80 2.74 5.39
C THR A 238 -11.58 1.22 5.44
N ILE A 239 -11.02 0.69 4.36
CA ILE A 239 -10.37 -0.61 4.31
C ILE A 239 -9.03 -0.51 5.05
N SER A 240 -8.95 -1.24 6.17
CA SER A 240 -7.78 -1.23 7.04
C SER A 240 -6.62 -1.97 6.37
N ASP A 241 -5.43 -1.38 6.48
CA ASP A 241 -4.12 -1.95 6.10
C ASP A 241 -3.42 -2.66 7.27
N ARG A 242 -4.13 -2.83 8.40
CA ARG A 242 -3.54 -3.36 9.61
C ARG A 242 -3.21 -4.84 9.45
N ASN A 243 -1.96 -5.17 9.75
CA ASN A 243 -1.41 -6.52 9.65
C ASN A 243 -1.42 -7.09 8.22
N ASP A 244 -1.49 -6.24 7.19
CA ASP A 244 -1.51 -6.68 5.80
C ASP A 244 -0.30 -7.52 5.44
N MET A 245 0.89 -7.19 5.97
CA MET A 245 2.10 -7.99 5.74
C MET A 245 1.92 -9.45 6.19
N TYR A 246 1.38 -9.66 7.40
CA TYR A 246 1.16 -11.00 7.94
C TYR A 246 0.06 -11.76 7.19
N ARG A 247 -1.04 -11.07 6.88
CA ARG A 247 -2.15 -11.65 6.13
C ARG A 247 -1.72 -12.01 4.70
N ASN A 248 -0.98 -11.12 4.04
CA ASN A 248 -0.46 -11.31 2.70
C ASN A 248 0.37 -12.60 2.61
N GLU A 249 1.25 -12.85 3.57
CA GLU A 249 2.05 -14.09 3.60
C GLU A 249 1.17 -15.35 3.63
N GLN A 250 0.16 -15.37 4.51
CA GLN A 250 -0.76 -16.50 4.62
C GLN A 250 -1.60 -16.69 3.35
N VAL A 251 -2.14 -15.60 2.81
CA VAL A 251 -2.96 -15.61 1.60
C VAL A 251 -2.14 -16.08 0.40
N CYS A 252 -0.90 -15.60 0.25
CA CYS A 252 0.01 -16.04 -0.80
C CYS A 252 0.30 -17.53 -0.71
N LYS A 253 0.59 -18.06 0.49
CA LYS A 253 0.80 -19.51 0.71
C LYS A 253 -0.45 -20.31 0.35
N LYS A 254 -1.61 -19.86 0.82
CA LYS A 254 -2.91 -20.50 0.54
C LYS A 254 -3.21 -20.54 -0.96
N LEU A 255 -3.04 -19.42 -1.67
CA LEU A 255 -3.28 -19.33 -3.10
C LEU A 255 -2.30 -20.17 -3.91
N LYS A 256 -1.01 -20.18 -3.54
CA LYS A 256 -0.02 -21.03 -4.20
C LYS A 256 -0.37 -22.51 -4.07
N ALA A 257 -0.77 -22.95 -2.88
CA ALA A 257 -1.20 -24.32 -2.65
C ALA A 257 -2.46 -24.65 -3.46
N LYS A 258 -3.48 -23.80 -3.37
CA LYS A 258 -4.78 -24.02 -4.02
C LYS A 258 -4.69 -24.10 -5.55
N HIS A 259 -3.82 -23.28 -6.16
CA HIS A 259 -3.72 -23.17 -7.61
C HIS A 259 -2.51 -23.93 -8.19
N GLY A 260 -1.80 -24.74 -7.38
CA GLY A 260 -0.65 -25.51 -7.85
C GLY A 260 0.47 -24.62 -8.43
N LEU A 261 0.65 -23.44 -7.85
CA LEU A 261 1.72 -22.51 -8.24
C LEU A 261 3.03 -22.87 -7.55
N TYR A 262 4.14 -22.49 -8.16
CA TYR A 262 5.47 -22.78 -7.69
C TYR A 262 5.72 -22.20 -6.29
N PHE A 263 6.12 -23.10 -5.38
CA PHE A 263 6.75 -22.74 -4.12
C PHE A 263 8.24 -22.62 -4.37
N ALA A 264 8.81 -21.45 -4.10
CA ALA A 264 10.27 -21.32 -4.08
C ALA A 264 10.83 -22.33 -3.09
N GLY A 265 11.60 -23.30 -3.59
CA GLY A 265 12.25 -24.32 -2.78
C GLY A 265 13.27 -23.67 -1.85
N GLY A 266 12.94 -23.60 -0.55
CA GLY A 266 13.84 -23.20 0.52
C GLY A 266 14.60 -21.88 0.32
N LYS A 267 15.56 -21.63 1.21
CA LYS A 267 16.53 -20.54 1.09
C LYS A 267 17.66 -20.86 0.10
N GLU A 268 17.51 -21.85 -0.77
CA GLU A 268 18.62 -22.40 -1.57
C GLU A 268 18.80 -21.69 -2.92
N GLN A 269 17.80 -20.93 -3.37
CA GLN A 269 17.78 -20.24 -4.67
C GLN A 269 17.76 -18.71 -4.52
N VAL A 270 18.40 -18.15 -3.48
CA VAL A 270 18.50 -16.69 -3.31
C VAL A 270 19.61 -16.12 -4.19
N LYS A 271 19.26 -15.17 -5.08
CA LYS A 271 20.23 -14.39 -5.88
C LYS A 271 21.04 -13.46 -4.96
N GLN A 272 22.08 -14.00 -4.30
CA GLN A 272 22.90 -13.30 -3.28
C GLN A 272 23.39 -11.91 -3.71
N HIS A 273 23.72 -11.72 -4.99
CA HIS A 273 24.20 -10.45 -5.53
C HIS A 273 23.19 -9.29 -5.44
N ARG A 274 21.89 -9.57 -5.22
CA ARG A 274 20.84 -8.54 -5.07
C ARG A 274 20.57 -8.16 -3.62
N LEU A 275 21.10 -8.92 -2.65
CA LEU A 275 20.89 -8.62 -1.24
C LEU A 275 21.70 -7.38 -0.85
N LYS A 276 21.04 -6.46 -0.15
CA LYS A 276 21.69 -5.30 0.49
C LYS A 276 21.95 -5.61 1.95
N GLU A 277 22.89 -4.90 2.57
CA GLU A 277 23.02 -4.97 4.03
C GLU A 277 21.77 -4.39 4.70
N PRO A 278 21.28 -4.97 5.82
CA PRO A 278 21.89 -6.05 6.62
C PRO A 278 21.52 -7.48 6.16
N ASP A 279 20.61 -7.63 5.18
CA ASP A 279 20.08 -8.94 4.74
C ASP A 279 21.14 -9.81 4.07
N LYS A 280 22.12 -9.20 3.39
CA LYS A 280 23.28 -9.91 2.82
C LYS A 280 24.08 -10.60 3.91
N SER A 281 24.54 -9.87 4.94
CA SER A 281 25.23 -10.44 6.10
C SER A 281 24.41 -11.53 6.80
N LYS A 282 23.09 -11.30 6.96
CA LYS A 282 22.18 -12.29 7.56
C LYS A 282 22.12 -13.59 6.77
N TYR A 283 22.09 -13.51 5.44
CA TYR A 283 22.06 -14.68 4.57
C TYR A 283 23.41 -15.40 4.50
N GLU A 284 24.53 -14.67 4.54
CA GLU A 284 25.87 -15.27 4.63
C GLU A 284 26.06 -16.05 5.93
N ILE A 285 25.58 -15.50 7.06
CA ILE A 285 25.53 -16.23 8.33
C ILE A 285 24.64 -17.46 8.19
N TYR A 286 23.48 -17.34 7.54
CA TYR A 286 22.59 -18.48 7.35
C TYR A 286 23.28 -19.65 6.63
N ASN A 287 23.93 -19.37 5.51
CA ASN A 287 24.64 -20.38 4.72
C ASN A 287 25.83 -20.97 5.48
N ALA A 288 26.60 -20.13 6.18
CA ALA A 288 27.73 -20.60 6.96
C ALA A 288 27.28 -21.56 8.07
N VAL A 289 26.27 -21.18 8.86
CA VAL A 289 25.76 -22.04 9.94
C VAL A 289 25.14 -23.32 9.36
N LYS A 290 24.33 -23.24 8.30
CA LYS A 290 23.72 -24.43 7.66
C LYS A 290 24.78 -25.41 7.13
N ASN A 291 25.86 -24.91 6.54
CA ASN A 291 26.90 -25.76 5.96
C ASN A 291 27.83 -26.37 7.01
N GLU A 292 28.06 -25.67 8.13
CA GLU A 292 28.99 -26.13 9.16
C GLU A 292 28.33 -26.95 10.26
N ILE A 293 27.04 -26.74 10.55
CA ILE A 293 26.34 -27.45 11.65
C ILE A 293 26.42 -28.98 11.50
N GLY A 294 26.22 -29.51 10.29
CA GLY A 294 26.27 -30.96 10.04
C GLY A 294 27.69 -31.54 10.00
N LYS A 295 28.71 -30.68 9.92
CA LYS A 295 30.12 -31.09 9.87
C LYS A 295 30.79 -30.97 11.24
N SER A 296 30.21 -30.23 12.17
CA SER A 296 30.77 -29.96 13.49
C SER A 296 30.26 -30.99 14.50
N LYS A 297 31.12 -31.44 15.41
CA LYS A 297 30.77 -32.40 16.46
C LYS A 297 30.31 -31.73 17.76
N ASN A 298 30.74 -30.48 17.99
CA ASN A 298 30.42 -29.72 19.19
C ASN A 298 30.40 -28.20 18.91
N TRP A 299 29.97 -27.43 19.92
CA TRP A 299 29.92 -25.97 19.86
C TRP A 299 31.28 -25.31 19.62
N GLN A 300 32.35 -25.84 20.20
CA GLN A 300 33.70 -25.30 20.03
C GLN A 300 34.13 -25.39 18.57
N GLN A 301 33.95 -26.55 17.94
CA GLN A 301 34.26 -26.76 16.53
C GLN A 301 33.38 -25.92 15.60
N LEU A 302 32.10 -25.73 15.95
CA LEU A 302 31.23 -24.81 15.21
C LEU A 302 31.72 -23.36 15.34
N GLN A 303 32.14 -22.95 16.54
CA GLN A 303 32.66 -21.61 16.78
C GLN A 303 33.95 -21.33 16.01
N GLU A 304 34.90 -22.27 16.00
CA GLU A 304 36.15 -22.16 15.25
C GLU A 304 35.89 -22.01 13.74
N ARG A 305 35.06 -22.88 13.16
CA ARG A 305 34.75 -22.85 11.72
C ARG A 305 33.93 -21.64 11.28
N LEU A 306 33.09 -21.11 12.17
CA LEU A 306 32.38 -19.86 11.91
C LEU A 306 33.31 -18.65 12.06
N ALA A 307 34.24 -18.67 13.01
CA ALA A 307 35.24 -17.62 13.19
C ALA A 307 36.17 -17.49 11.97
N GLU A 308 36.57 -18.61 11.35
CA GLU A 308 37.32 -18.62 10.07
C GLU A 308 36.57 -17.91 8.93
N LYS A 309 35.23 -17.86 9.00
CA LYS A 309 34.37 -17.15 8.03
C LYS A 309 34.00 -15.74 8.47
N GLY A 310 34.66 -15.23 9.51
CA GLY A 310 34.43 -13.91 10.10
C GLY A 310 33.10 -13.80 10.86
N ILE A 311 32.56 -14.92 11.35
CA ILE A 311 31.29 -14.98 12.08
C ILE A 311 31.55 -15.34 13.55
N THR A 312 31.15 -14.45 14.45
CA THR A 312 31.30 -14.63 15.91
C THR A 312 29.98 -15.10 16.52
N ILE A 313 30.04 -16.13 17.36
CA ILE A 313 28.89 -16.61 18.15
C ILE A 313 28.86 -15.88 19.50
N LEU A 314 27.70 -15.39 19.90
CA LEU A 314 27.45 -14.71 21.17
C LEU A 314 26.31 -15.42 21.91
N PHE A 315 26.58 -15.93 23.11
CA PHE A 315 25.56 -16.58 23.94
C PHE A 315 24.88 -15.56 24.86
N LYS A 316 23.56 -15.69 24.99
CA LYS A 316 22.75 -14.91 25.94
C LYS A 316 22.44 -15.75 27.16
N TYR A 317 22.77 -15.23 28.34
CA TYR A 317 22.59 -15.92 29.61
C TYR A 317 21.43 -15.32 30.42
N LYS A 318 20.76 -16.17 31.22
CA LYS A 318 19.89 -15.74 32.32
C LYS A 318 20.28 -16.54 33.57
N GLY A 319 21.05 -15.92 34.46
CA GLY A 319 21.71 -16.64 35.54
C GLY A 319 22.87 -17.48 34.99
N GLN A 320 22.91 -18.76 35.32
CA GLN A 320 23.93 -19.72 34.83
C GLN A 320 23.51 -20.44 33.54
N GLU A 321 22.26 -20.28 33.08
CA GLU A 321 21.74 -20.99 31.91
C GLU A 321 21.81 -20.13 30.64
N ILE A 322 22.12 -20.79 29.51
CA ILE A 322 22.09 -20.18 28.18
C ILE A 322 20.64 -20.16 27.66
N GLN A 323 20.11 -18.97 27.41
CA GLN A 323 18.76 -18.78 26.86
C GLN A 323 18.72 -18.54 25.36
N GLY A 324 19.85 -18.26 24.73
CA GLY A 324 19.88 -17.96 23.31
C GLY A 324 21.27 -17.80 22.76
N VAL A 325 21.32 -17.75 21.43
CA VAL A 325 22.53 -17.59 20.64
C VAL A 325 22.29 -16.50 19.62
N SER A 326 23.28 -15.66 19.41
CA SER A 326 23.33 -14.64 18.37
C SER A 326 24.59 -14.83 17.55
N PHE A 327 24.55 -14.41 16.29
CA PHE A 327 25.68 -14.48 15.36
C PHE A 327 25.99 -13.07 14.88
N SER A 328 27.26 -12.72 14.86
CA SER A 328 27.75 -11.42 14.42
C SER A 328 28.70 -11.58 13.23
N LYS A 329 28.55 -10.72 12.22
CA LYS A 329 29.48 -10.59 11.09
C LYS A 329 29.70 -9.11 10.80
N GLY A 330 30.93 -8.64 10.99
CA GLY A 330 31.24 -7.21 10.94
C GLY A 330 30.46 -6.43 12.01
N GLU A 331 29.71 -5.42 11.59
CA GLU A 331 28.86 -4.58 12.46
C GLU A 331 27.44 -5.14 12.69
N TYR A 332 27.06 -6.21 11.98
CA TYR A 332 25.70 -6.76 12.03
C TYR A 332 25.60 -7.97 12.94
N THR A 333 24.72 -7.89 13.94
CA THR A 333 24.43 -9.00 14.88
C THR A 333 22.96 -9.38 14.80
N PHE A 334 22.68 -10.68 14.65
CA PHE A 334 21.31 -11.21 14.59
C PHE A 334 21.13 -12.35 15.60
N LYS A 335 19.93 -12.47 16.17
CA LYS A 335 19.58 -13.62 17.01
C LYS A 335 19.48 -14.86 16.12
N GLY A 336 19.97 -16.01 16.57
CA GLY A 336 19.93 -17.25 15.80
C GLY A 336 18.52 -17.59 15.30
N SER A 337 17.51 -17.51 16.18
CA SER A 337 16.09 -17.72 15.82
C SER A 337 15.53 -16.73 14.80
N GLU A 338 16.15 -15.56 14.66
CA GLU A 338 15.78 -14.52 13.69
C GLU A 338 16.39 -14.78 12.31
N ILE A 339 17.52 -15.49 12.26
CA ILE A 339 18.14 -15.97 11.03
C ILE A 339 17.39 -17.21 10.53
N ASP A 340 17.23 -18.20 11.41
CA ASP A 340 16.44 -19.41 11.15
C ASP A 340 15.92 -20.01 12.45
N ARG A 341 14.68 -20.52 12.46
CA ARG A 341 14.11 -21.17 13.64
C ARG A 341 14.92 -22.39 14.08
N ASN A 342 15.71 -23.00 13.21
CA ASN A 342 16.59 -24.12 13.55
C ASN A 342 17.92 -23.69 14.16
N PHE A 343 18.23 -22.39 14.15
CA PHE A 343 19.45 -21.84 14.76
C PHE A 343 19.19 -21.25 16.15
N SER A 344 18.09 -21.63 16.81
CA SER A 344 17.94 -21.37 18.24
C SER A 344 18.92 -22.23 19.04
N PHE A 345 19.38 -21.72 20.19
CA PHE A 345 20.33 -22.43 21.04
C PHE A 345 19.87 -23.87 21.33
N SER A 346 18.65 -24.05 21.84
CA SER A 346 18.11 -25.37 22.20
C SER A 346 18.03 -26.36 21.03
N LYS A 347 18.00 -25.90 19.77
CA LYS A 347 17.98 -26.78 18.61
C LYS A 347 19.38 -27.10 18.10
N LEU A 348 20.26 -26.11 18.09
CA LEU A 348 21.68 -26.32 17.77
C LEU A 348 22.34 -27.23 18.81
N ASP A 349 22.01 -27.03 20.09
CA ASP A 349 22.53 -27.81 21.20
C ASP A 349 22.10 -29.28 21.11
N LYS A 350 20.85 -29.54 20.73
CA LYS A 350 20.38 -30.90 20.42
C LYS A 350 21.17 -31.59 19.29
N CYS A 351 21.74 -30.84 18.35
CA CYS A 351 22.58 -31.42 17.29
C CYS A 351 23.96 -31.87 17.79
N PHE A 352 24.40 -31.40 18.96
CA PHE A 352 25.73 -31.68 19.51
C PHE A 352 25.70 -32.56 20.77
N GLY A 353 24.52 -33.03 21.18
CA GLY A 353 24.31 -33.69 22.47
C GLY A 353 24.24 -32.66 23.61
N ASP A 354 23.57 -33.02 24.70
CA ASP A 354 23.27 -32.15 25.86
C ASP A 354 24.58 -31.76 26.60
N VAL A 355 25.34 -30.82 26.04
CA VAL A 355 26.60 -30.31 26.61
C VAL A 355 26.31 -29.00 27.33
N GLY A 356 25.38 -29.04 28.27
CA GLY A 356 25.07 -27.92 29.15
C GLY A 356 26.19 -27.51 30.11
N GLN A 357 27.40 -28.08 30.05
CA GLN A 357 28.45 -27.85 31.06
C GLN A 357 29.90 -27.67 30.57
N ALA A 358 30.19 -27.54 29.26
CA ALA A 358 31.58 -27.41 28.78
C ALA A 358 31.90 -26.14 27.96
N ILE A 359 31.18 -25.03 28.18
CA ILE A 359 31.60 -23.69 27.70
C ILE A 359 32.03 -22.85 28.91
N VAL A 360 33.05 -23.33 29.63
CA VAL A 360 33.77 -22.52 30.64
C VAL A 360 35.12 -22.18 30.06
N GLY A 361 35.22 -20.97 29.50
CA GLY A 361 36.51 -20.38 29.13
C GLY A 361 36.55 -19.84 27.71
N SER A 362 36.03 -18.63 27.55
CA SER A 362 36.43 -17.57 26.59
C SER A 362 35.17 -16.87 26.05
N ASN A 363 35.13 -15.54 26.23
CA ASN A 363 34.00 -14.62 25.97
C ASN A 363 32.89 -14.55 27.04
N LYS A 364 33.28 -14.22 28.27
CA LYS A 364 32.45 -13.37 29.14
C LYS A 364 32.54 -11.93 28.64
N GLN A 365 31.68 -11.54 27.69
CA GLN A 365 31.32 -10.14 27.51
C GLN A 365 29.87 -9.95 27.93
N THR A 366 29.72 -9.47 29.16
CA THR A 366 28.50 -8.89 29.68
C THR A 366 28.25 -7.60 28.90
N VAL A 367 27.35 -7.63 27.89
CA VAL A 367 26.82 -6.39 27.33
C VAL A 367 25.77 -5.86 28.30
N THR A 368 26.22 -5.12 29.31
CA THR A 368 25.42 -4.02 29.86
C THR A 368 25.24 -3.01 28.75
N ALA A 369 23.98 -2.72 28.40
CA ALA A 369 23.62 -1.73 27.40
C ALA A 369 24.28 -0.37 27.71
N PRO A 370 25.05 0.22 26.79
CA PRO A 370 25.26 1.66 26.79
C PRO A 370 24.07 2.30 26.08
N ILE A 371 23.34 3.14 26.80
CA ILE A 371 22.51 4.18 26.19
C ILE A 371 23.46 5.27 25.65
N GLN A 372 23.10 5.81 24.47
CA GLN A 372 23.64 6.96 23.72
C GLN A 372 24.45 6.58 22.47
N LYS A 373 24.15 7.03 21.24
CA LYS A 373 23.27 8.10 20.75
C LYS A 373 22.38 7.58 19.62
N SER A 374 21.08 7.86 19.72
CA SER A 374 20.24 8.06 18.54
C SER A 374 20.88 9.16 17.68
N VAL A 375 21.38 8.80 16.50
CA VAL A 375 21.66 9.80 15.48
C VAL A 375 20.31 10.32 15.01
N SER A 376 20.03 11.57 15.38
CA SER A 376 18.98 12.39 14.80
C SER A 376 19.09 12.35 13.28
N ALA A 377 17.98 11.97 12.65
CA ALA A 377 17.81 12.07 11.21
C ALA A 377 18.15 13.49 10.73
N PRO A 378 18.92 13.67 9.65
CA PRO A 378 18.76 14.87 8.86
C PRO A 378 17.40 14.76 8.15
N ASP A 379 16.56 15.76 8.39
CA ASP A 379 15.26 15.94 7.75
C ASP A 379 15.31 15.57 6.26
N LYS A 380 14.66 14.45 5.91
CA LYS A 380 14.37 14.08 4.53
C LYS A 380 12.92 13.69 4.40
N ALA A 381 12.18 14.63 3.79
CA ALA A 381 10.95 14.49 3.05
C ALA A 381 10.37 13.05 2.97
N ASN A 382 9.19 12.89 3.57
CA ASN A 382 8.34 11.72 3.47
C ASN A 382 7.89 11.46 2.02
N ASN A 383 8.66 10.67 1.28
CA ASN A 383 8.24 10.06 0.02
C ASN A 383 7.86 8.59 0.27
N SER A 384 6.58 8.33 0.62
CA SER A 384 6.04 6.97 0.50
C SER A 384 5.64 6.70 -0.95
N PHE A 385 6.65 6.40 -1.77
CA PHE A 385 6.52 5.72 -3.05
C PHE A 385 7.11 4.32 -2.85
N ILE A 386 6.27 3.29 -2.82
CA ILE A 386 6.75 1.90 -2.93
C ILE A 386 7.04 1.68 -4.42
N ALA A 387 8.19 2.18 -4.85
CA ALA A 387 8.87 1.70 -6.04
C ALA A 387 10.06 0.87 -5.53
N GLY A 388 9.98 -0.45 -5.71
CA GLY A 388 11.07 -1.37 -5.39
C GLY A 388 10.82 -2.30 -4.21
N LEU A 389 9.81 -3.18 -4.31
CA LEU A 389 9.83 -4.48 -3.66
C LEU A 389 9.85 -5.57 -4.74
N ASP A 390 10.88 -5.52 -5.58
CA ASP A 390 11.27 -6.67 -6.40
C ASP A 390 12.07 -7.63 -5.53
N GLY A 391 11.38 -8.65 -5.04
CA GLY A 391 11.98 -9.89 -4.58
C GLY A 391 12.45 -9.89 -3.14
N LEU A 392 11.52 -9.97 -2.17
CA LEU A 392 11.87 -10.31 -0.78
C LEU A 392 10.80 -11.12 -0.02
N PHE A 393 10.06 -12.02 -0.67
CA PHE A 393 9.37 -13.10 0.06
C PHE A 393 9.47 -14.43 -0.69
N SER A 394 10.60 -15.09 -0.51
CA SER A 394 10.69 -16.55 -0.59
C SER A 394 11.28 -17.06 0.71
N GLY A 395 10.51 -17.92 1.40
CA GLY A 395 11.05 -18.81 2.43
C GLY A 395 10.90 -18.35 3.88
N LEU A 396 9.68 -18.41 4.42
CA LEU A 396 9.49 -18.81 5.82
C LEU A 396 8.49 -19.97 5.86
N SER A 397 8.96 -21.17 6.17
CA SER A 397 8.08 -22.31 6.46
C SER A 397 7.37 -22.09 7.80
N ALA A 398 6.08 -22.39 7.83
CA ALA A 398 5.37 -22.66 9.09
C ALA A 398 5.51 -24.18 9.37
N PRO A 399 5.67 -24.58 10.64
CA PRO A 399 5.69 -26.00 11.01
C PRO A 399 4.27 -26.58 11.04
N ALA A 400 4.22 -27.90 10.93
CA ALA A 400 3.02 -28.72 11.03
C ALA A 400 2.34 -28.64 12.41
N ASP A 401 1.06 -28.98 12.40
CA ASP A 401 0.10 -28.96 13.49
C ASP A 401 0.52 -29.79 14.71
N GLU A 402 0.33 -29.21 15.90
CA GLU A 402 -0.04 -29.92 17.12
C GLU A 402 -0.81 -28.94 18.01
N ILE A 403 -2.04 -29.33 18.38
CA ILE A 403 -2.97 -28.61 19.25
C ILE A 403 -2.44 -28.66 20.69
N PRO A 404 -2.31 -27.54 21.42
CA PRO A 404 -2.22 -27.58 22.88
C PRO A 404 -3.49 -27.03 23.52
N ASP A 405 -4.09 -27.94 24.27
CA ASP A 405 -5.01 -27.83 25.40
C ASP A 405 -5.15 -26.45 26.06
N ASP A 406 -6.41 -26.00 26.16
CA ASP A 406 -6.84 -24.69 26.60
C ASP A 406 -6.93 -24.67 28.15
N SER A 407 -5.81 -24.41 28.81
CA SER A 407 -5.73 -24.38 30.29
C SER A 407 -4.99 -23.16 30.86
N PHE A 408 -5.12 -21.97 30.26
CA PHE A 408 -4.56 -20.73 30.85
C PHE A 408 -5.49 -19.51 30.75
N LEU A 409 -6.75 -19.65 31.20
CA LEU A 409 -7.61 -18.51 31.55
C LEU A 409 -8.10 -18.59 33.00
N ARG A 410 -7.16 -18.42 33.95
CA ARG A 410 -7.50 -18.06 35.34
C ARG A 410 -6.37 -17.26 35.97
N LYS A 411 -6.54 -15.92 36.04
CA LYS A 411 -6.43 -15.10 37.27
C LYS A 411 -6.32 -13.60 36.99
N LYS A 412 -7.21 -12.86 37.69
CA LYS A 412 -7.23 -11.43 38.11
C LYS A 412 -8.25 -10.55 37.36
N LYS A 413 -9.53 -10.54 37.78
CA LYS A 413 -10.18 -9.71 38.84
C LYS A 413 -9.98 -8.19 38.63
N LYS A 414 -11.04 -7.50 38.17
CA LYS A 414 -12.03 -6.68 38.93
C LYS A 414 -11.55 -5.27 39.31
N LYS A 415 -12.09 -4.25 38.62
CA LYS A 415 -12.49 -2.97 39.22
C LYS A 415 -13.90 -2.61 38.74
N LYS A 416 -14.87 -2.74 39.66
CA LYS A 416 -16.24 -2.22 39.53
C LYS A 416 -16.19 -0.69 39.70
N LYS A 417 -16.81 0.06 38.78
CA LYS A 417 -17.31 1.42 39.05
C LYS A 417 -18.71 1.28 39.64
N GLN A 418 -18.92 1.85 40.82
CA GLN A 418 -20.24 2.07 41.40
C GLN A 418 -20.90 3.25 40.67
N LEU A 419 -22.13 3.04 40.19
CA LEU A 419 -23.13 4.11 40.10
C LEU A 419 -23.72 4.29 41.50
N LYS A 420 -23.81 5.54 41.96
CA LYS A 420 -24.83 5.97 42.91
C LYS A 420 -25.69 7.03 42.21
N LEU A 421 -26.97 7.01 42.61
CA LEU A 421 -28.09 7.79 42.10
C LEU A 421 -27.80 9.27 41.91
#